data_AF-A0A7V1PV84-F1
#
_entry.id   AF-A0A7V1PV84-F1
#
_cell.length_a   1.000
_cell.length_b   1.000
_cell.length_c   1.000
_cell.angle_alpha   90.00
_cell.angle_beta   90.00
_cell.angle_gamma   90.00
#
_symmetry.space_group_name_H-M   'P 1'
#
loop_
_entity.id
_entity.type
_entity.pdbx_description
1 polymer ?
#
loop_
_entity_poly.entity_id
_entity_poly.type
_entity_poly.pdbx_seq_one_letter_code
_entity_poly.pdbx_strand_id
1 'polypeptide(L)'
;LPLPQLNNSAVLMSLSRVQYIYMAPGRVTALVMMLDHPDEMARIKTELLRHVPAPLTVIDWQEMMPELKQYIQIDNASGLIMLAILYMVIAFGVFGTVMMMTAEREREFGILNALGMKKTRLMAVSAVESVMVSFIGALAGLALGIPLALYYVEHPIRLSGDLAAAYETLGIEPVMSFSARPDMFGAQALVVFVIAVFCALYPLFFIRRMRASTAIRH
;
A
#
# COMPACT_ATOMS: atom_id res chain seq x y z
N LEU A 1 -25.21 -18.34 12.58
CA LEU A 1 -23.74 -18.22 12.55
C LEU A 1 -23.23 -19.12 11.42
N PRO A 2 -22.38 -18.63 10.51
CA PRO A 2 -21.95 -19.36 9.31
C PRO A 2 -20.87 -20.43 9.60
N LEU A 3 -20.89 -21.03 10.79
CA LEU A 3 -20.00 -22.12 11.18
C LEU A 3 -20.84 -23.25 11.79
N PRO A 4 -21.14 -24.31 11.03
CA PRO A 4 -21.99 -25.42 11.47
C PRO A 4 -21.51 -26.07 12.79
N GLN A 5 -20.19 -26.11 12.99
CA GLN A 5 -19.58 -26.66 14.20
C GLN A 5 -19.86 -25.79 15.44
N LEU A 6 -19.84 -24.46 15.31
CA LEU A 6 -20.13 -23.53 16.40
C LEU A 6 -21.61 -23.58 16.77
N ASN A 7 -22.49 -23.71 15.78
CA ASN A 7 -23.93 -23.86 16.00
C ASN A 7 -24.29 -25.15 16.75
N ASN A 8 -23.49 -26.21 16.57
CA ASN A 8 -23.68 -27.49 17.24
C ASN A 8 -23.02 -27.59 18.63
N SER A 9 -22.17 -26.62 19.01
CA SER A 9 -21.38 -26.67 20.24
C SER A 9 -21.56 -25.45 21.17
N ALA A 10 -22.22 -24.39 20.71
CA ALA A 10 -22.43 -23.17 21.49
C ALA A 10 -23.92 -22.76 21.52
N VAL A 11 -24.38 -22.32 22.70
CA VAL A 11 -25.72 -21.76 22.91
C VAL A 11 -25.59 -20.32 23.38
N LEU A 12 -26.20 -19.38 22.66
CA LEU A 12 -26.27 -17.98 23.06
C LEU A 12 -27.52 -17.74 23.92
N MET A 13 -27.34 -17.18 25.11
CA MET A 13 -28.44 -16.84 26.02
C MET A 13 -28.09 -15.62 26.88
N SER A 14 -29.07 -15.06 27.61
CA SER A 14 -28.82 -13.88 28.45
C SER A 14 -27.86 -14.20 29.60
N LEU A 15 -27.00 -13.23 29.94
CA LEU A 15 -26.02 -13.34 31.03
C LEU A 15 -26.67 -13.79 32.35
N SER A 16 -27.85 -13.25 32.67
CA SER A 16 -28.63 -13.60 33.85
C SER A 16 -28.98 -15.09 33.93
N ARG A 17 -29.33 -15.72 32.80
CA ARG A 17 -29.65 -17.16 32.75
C ARG A 17 -28.39 -18.02 32.86
N VAL A 18 -27.29 -17.62 32.21
CA VAL A 18 -26.01 -18.33 32.33
C VAL A 18 -25.55 -18.32 33.79
N GLN A 19 -25.56 -17.16 34.44
CA GLN A 19 -25.16 -17.03 35.84
C GLN A 19 -26.03 -17.88 36.79
N TYR A 20 -27.33 -17.98 36.53
CA TYR A 20 -28.24 -18.83 37.29
C TYR A 20 -27.91 -20.33 37.10
N ILE A 21 -27.76 -20.79 35.85
CA ILE A 21 -27.48 -22.20 35.52
C ILE A 21 -26.13 -22.64 36.09
N TYR A 22 -25.10 -21.80 35.97
CA TYR A 22 -23.76 -22.08 36.48
C TYR A 22 -23.58 -21.76 37.98
N MET A 23 -24.66 -21.38 38.68
CA MET A 23 -24.64 -21.03 40.10
C MET A 23 -23.57 -19.97 40.44
N ALA A 24 -23.35 -19.02 39.54
CA ALA A 24 -22.29 -18.01 39.61
C ALA A 24 -22.87 -16.58 39.54
N PRO A 25 -23.71 -16.17 40.52
CA PRO A 25 -24.34 -14.85 40.49
C PRO A 25 -23.28 -13.74 40.57
N GLY A 26 -23.41 -12.74 39.69
CA GLY A 26 -22.50 -11.58 39.66
C GLY A 26 -21.07 -11.87 39.19
N ARG A 27 -20.77 -13.09 38.72
CA ARG A 27 -19.45 -13.45 38.17
C ARG A 27 -19.47 -13.48 36.65
N VAL A 28 -18.37 -13.05 36.05
CA VAL A 28 -18.12 -13.08 34.60
C VAL A 28 -16.71 -13.59 34.34
N THR A 29 -16.54 -14.40 33.31
CA THR A 29 -15.25 -15.00 32.95
C THR A 29 -14.36 -14.02 32.19
N ALA A 30 -14.94 -13.26 31.27
CA ALA A 30 -14.23 -12.29 30.45
C ALA A 30 -15.14 -11.12 30.08
N LEU A 31 -14.54 -9.93 29.99
CA LEU A 31 -15.15 -8.74 29.43
C LEU A 31 -14.47 -8.44 28.10
N VAL A 32 -15.21 -8.50 27.00
CA VAL A 32 -14.70 -8.19 25.66
C VAL A 32 -15.05 -6.74 25.35
N MET A 33 -14.03 -5.93 25.06
CA MET A 33 -14.18 -4.54 24.66
C MET A 33 -13.78 -4.41 23.19
N MET A 34 -14.71 -3.97 22.35
CA MET A 34 -14.40 -3.60 20.98
C MET A 34 -13.98 -2.14 20.94
N LEU A 35 -12.87 -1.86 20.26
CA LEU A 35 -12.36 -0.51 20.08
C LEU A 35 -12.74 -0.01 18.70
N ASP A 36 -13.27 1.21 18.64
CA ASP A 36 -13.59 1.87 17.37
C ASP A 36 -12.31 2.16 16.56
N HIS A 37 -11.18 2.37 17.23
CA HIS A 37 -9.90 2.74 16.63
C HIS A 37 -8.83 1.71 17.03
N PRO A 38 -8.58 0.68 16.20
CA PRO A 38 -7.63 -0.39 16.51
C PRO A 38 -6.20 0.10 16.77
N ASP A 39 -5.81 1.24 16.19
CA ASP A 39 -4.48 1.84 16.34
C ASP A 39 -4.17 2.27 17.78
N GLU A 40 -5.21 2.52 18.59
CA GLU A 40 -5.05 2.93 19.99
C GLU A 40 -4.93 1.75 20.96
N MET A 41 -5.08 0.51 20.49
CA MET A 41 -5.10 -0.71 21.29
C MET A 41 -3.93 -0.78 22.28
N ALA A 42 -2.70 -0.51 21.83
CA ALA A 42 -1.51 -0.57 22.67
C ALA A 42 -1.53 0.49 23.79
N ARG A 43 -2.02 1.71 23.47
CA ARG A 43 -2.15 2.80 24.44
C ARG A 43 -3.20 2.45 25.50
N ILE A 44 -4.38 2.01 25.05
CA ILE A 44 -5.53 1.70 25.89
C ILE A 44 -5.24 0.48 26.77
N LYS A 45 -4.60 -0.56 26.24
CA LYS A 45 -4.15 -1.71 27.03
C LYS A 45 -3.23 -1.27 28.17
N THR A 46 -2.24 -0.43 27.88
CA THR A 46 -1.30 0.08 28.88
C THR A 46 -2.01 0.90 29.96
N GLU A 47 -3.01 1.70 29.58
CA GLU A 47 -3.81 2.51 30.49
C GLU A 47 -4.74 1.66 31.37
N LEU A 48 -5.38 0.64 30.79
CA LEU A 48 -6.21 -0.32 31.51
C LEU A 48 -5.40 -1.14 32.51
N LEU A 49 -4.21 -1.60 32.14
CA LEU A 49 -3.32 -2.35 33.04
C LEU A 49 -2.93 -1.54 34.30
N ARG A 50 -2.98 -0.20 34.26
CA ARG A 50 -2.74 0.64 35.44
C ARG A 50 -3.92 0.70 36.40
N HIS A 51 -5.14 0.50 35.90
CA HIS A 51 -6.39 0.62 36.66
C HIS A 51 -6.99 -0.73 37.04
N VAL A 52 -6.51 -1.82 36.45
CA VAL A 52 -7.02 -3.18 36.69
C VAL A 52 -6.19 -3.85 37.79
N PRO A 53 -6.77 -4.13 38.97
CA PRO A 53 -6.07 -4.81 40.06
C PRO A 53 -5.87 -6.30 39.75
N ALA A 54 -4.77 -6.88 40.23
CA ALA A 54 -4.55 -8.33 40.20
C ALA A 54 -5.70 -9.05 40.95
N PRO A 55 -6.23 -10.18 40.45
CA PRO A 55 -5.66 -11.10 39.45
C PRO A 55 -6.19 -10.94 38.02
N LEU A 56 -6.85 -9.82 37.69
CA LEU A 56 -7.41 -9.60 36.35
C LEU A 56 -6.30 -9.31 35.33
N THR A 57 -6.36 -9.97 34.17
CA THR A 57 -5.40 -9.80 33.07
C THR A 57 -6.09 -9.15 31.87
N VAL A 58 -5.42 -8.18 31.26
CA VAL A 58 -5.85 -7.58 29.99
C VAL A 58 -5.05 -8.21 28.86
N ILE A 59 -5.73 -8.99 28.01
CA ILE A 59 -5.13 -9.70 26.87
C ILE A 59 -5.69 -9.06 25.61
N ASP A 60 -4.82 -8.75 24.65
CA ASP A 60 -5.26 -8.24 23.35
C ASP A 60 -5.49 -9.39 22.34
N TRP A 61 -6.18 -9.08 21.24
CA TRP A 61 -6.47 -10.08 20.21
C TRP A 61 -5.20 -10.67 19.57
N GLN A 62 -4.09 -9.93 19.54
CA GLN A 62 -2.83 -10.39 18.97
C GLN A 62 -2.14 -11.41 19.87
N GLU A 63 -2.28 -11.28 21.18
CA GLU A 63 -1.83 -12.23 22.20
C GLU A 63 -2.76 -13.44 22.27
N MET A 64 -4.06 -13.26 22.07
CA MET A 64 -5.02 -14.37 21.99
C MET A 64 -4.85 -15.20 20.71
N MET A 65 -4.45 -14.56 19.61
CA MET A 65 -4.32 -15.17 18.28
C MET A 65 -2.93 -14.89 17.67
N PRO A 66 -1.84 -15.42 18.25
CA PRO A 66 -0.48 -15.14 17.80
C PRO A 66 -0.21 -15.63 16.37
N GLU A 67 -0.83 -16.74 15.97
CA GLU A 67 -0.76 -17.26 14.60
C GLU A 67 -1.32 -16.27 13.58
N LEU A 68 -2.50 -15.68 13.86
CA LEU A 68 -3.12 -14.69 12.98
C LEU A 68 -2.25 -13.43 12.86
N LYS A 69 -1.66 -12.97 13.97
CA LYS A 69 -0.68 -11.87 13.96
C LYS A 69 0.51 -12.20 13.06
N GLN A 70 1.06 -13.40 13.17
CA GLN A 70 2.18 -13.84 12.35
C GLN A 70 1.81 -13.90 10.85
N TYR A 71 0.62 -14.41 10.51
CA TYR A 71 0.14 -14.39 9.13
C TYR A 71 0.03 -12.97 8.57
N ILE A 72 -0.55 -12.02 9.32
CA ILE A 72 -0.64 -10.61 8.92
C ILE A 72 0.75 -10.00 8.73
N GLN A 73 1.71 -10.33 9.59
CA GLN A 73 3.09 -9.84 9.45
C GLN A 73 3.78 -10.38 8.19
N ILE A 74 3.61 -11.67 7.89
CA ILE A 74 4.14 -12.29 6.67
C ILE A 74 3.51 -11.65 5.43
N ASP A 75 2.19 -11.48 5.43
CA ASP A 75 1.45 -10.84 4.33
C ASP A 75 1.97 -9.42 4.08
N ASN A 76 2.05 -8.58 5.12
CA ASN A 76 2.60 -7.23 5.04
C ASN A 76 4.04 -7.19 4.52
N ALA A 77 4.91 -8.09 4.99
CA ALA A 77 6.29 -8.18 4.53
C ALA A 77 6.37 -8.58 3.05
N SER A 78 5.54 -9.55 2.62
CA SER A 78 5.46 -9.98 1.23
C SER A 78 4.94 -8.87 0.31
N GLY A 79 3.95 -8.11 0.77
CA GLY A 79 3.40 -6.95 0.06
C GLY A 79 4.45 -5.85 -0.13
N LEU A 80 5.29 -5.59 0.87
CA LEU A 80 6.39 -4.62 0.76
C LEU A 80 7.43 -5.05 -0.27
N ILE A 81 7.80 -6.34 -0.31
CA ILE A 81 8.73 -6.87 -1.31
C ILE A 81 8.13 -6.74 -2.71
N MET A 82 6.86 -7.10 -2.89
CA MET A 82 6.15 -6.97 -4.17
C MET A 82 6.13 -5.52 -4.64
N LEU A 83 5.84 -4.57 -3.74
CA LEU A 83 5.85 -3.14 -4.05
C LEU A 83 7.23 -2.65 -4.49
N ALA A 84 8.30 -3.11 -3.82
CA ALA A 84 9.67 -2.77 -4.20
C ALA A 84 10.02 -3.28 -5.61
N ILE A 85 9.63 -4.51 -5.94
CA ILE A 85 9.81 -5.07 -7.29
C ILE A 85 9.03 -4.25 -8.33
N LEU A 86 7.77 -3.90 -8.03
CA LEU A 86 6.95 -3.08 -8.91
C LEU A 86 7.60 -1.72 -9.20
N TYR A 87 8.08 -1.03 -8.17
CA TYR A 87 8.79 0.25 -8.34
C TYR A 87 10.08 0.10 -9.13
N MET A 88 10.82 -0.99 -8.92
CA MET A 88 12.02 -1.28 -9.71
C MET A 88 11.67 -1.43 -11.20
N VAL A 89 10.64 -2.20 -11.53
CA VAL A 89 10.17 -2.39 -12.92
C VAL A 89 9.75 -1.06 -13.54
N ILE A 90 8.97 -0.25 -12.81
CA ILE A 90 8.56 1.09 -13.26
C ILE A 90 9.78 1.97 -13.51
N ALA A 91 10.73 2.00 -12.58
CA ALA A 91 11.94 2.81 -12.70
C ALA A 91 12.76 2.41 -13.93
N PHE A 92 12.97 1.11 -14.18
CA PHE A 92 13.69 0.64 -15.37
C PHE A 92 12.94 0.97 -16.67
N GLY A 93 11.62 0.80 -16.69
CA GLY A 93 10.81 1.14 -17.86
C GLY A 93 10.92 2.63 -18.21
N VAL A 94 10.67 3.50 -17.22
CA VAL A 94 10.76 4.96 -17.40
C VAL A 94 12.18 5.38 -17.77
N PHE A 95 13.19 4.83 -17.09
CA PHE A 95 14.59 5.13 -17.38
C PHE A 95 14.97 4.77 -18.81
N GLY A 96 14.55 3.59 -19.30
CA GLY A 96 14.76 3.16 -20.68
C GLY A 96 14.14 4.12 -21.69
N THR A 97 12.89 4.53 -21.47
CA THR A 97 12.21 5.51 -22.35
C THR A 97 12.90 6.87 -22.33
N VAL A 98 13.27 7.38 -21.16
CA VAL A 98 13.98 8.67 -21.03
C VAL A 98 15.34 8.63 -21.72
N MET A 99 16.07 7.52 -21.58
CA MET A 99 17.36 7.32 -22.25
C MET A 99 17.20 7.32 -23.78
N MET A 100 16.21 6.60 -24.30
CA MET A 100 15.90 6.58 -25.74
C MET A 100 15.53 7.97 -26.26
N MET A 101 14.59 8.67 -25.61
CA MET A 101 14.19 10.02 -26.01
C MET A 101 15.36 11.02 -25.99
N THR A 102 16.29 10.88 -25.04
CA THR A 102 17.47 11.74 -24.95
C THR A 102 18.43 11.50 -26.11
N ALA A 103 18.66 10.23 -26.47
CA ALA A 103 19.55 9.86 -27.56
C ALA A 103 19.03 10.35 -28.93
N GLU A 104 17.73 10.24 -29.18
CA GLU A 104 17.11 10.73 -30.42
C GLU A 104 17.27 12.25 -30.58
N ARG A 105 17.20 12.99 -29.47
CA ARG A 105 17.31 14.46 -29.45
C ARG A 105 18.73 14.99 -29.30
N GLU A 106 19.73 14.11 -29.23
CA GLU A 106 21.13 14.50 -29.04
C GLU A 106 21.61 15.43 -30.17
N ARG A 107 21.28 15.09 -31.42
CA ARG A 107 21.65 15.89 -32.60
C ARG A 107 21.03 17.28 -32.58
N GLU A 108 19.76 17.36 -32.18
CA GLU A 108 19.02 18.64 -32.06
C GLU A 108 19.67 19.54 -30.99
N PHE A 109 19.99 18.98 -29.82
CA PHE A 109 20.70 19.70 -28.76
C PHE A 109 22.10 20.16 -29.20
N GLY A 110 22.80 19.34 -29.99
CA GLY A 110 24.08 19.67 -30.61
C GLY A 110 24.00 20.90 -31.52
N ILE A 111 23.00 20.94 -32.41
CA ILE A 111 22.76 22.07 -33.32
C ILE A 111 22.42 23.34 -32.54
N LEU A 112 21.50 23.26 -31.58
CA LEU A 112 21.10 24.41 -30.76
C LEU A 112 22.26 24.98 -29.95
N ASN A 113 23.13 24.13 -29.41
CA ASN A 113 24.34 24.56 -28.71
C ASN A 113 25.37 25.19 -29.68
N ALA A 114 25.47 24.71 -30.92
CA ALA A 114 26.33 25.32 -31.96
C ALA A 114 25.83 26.71 -32.41
N LEU A 115 24.51 26.92 -32.40
CA LEU A 115 23.86 28.23 -32.63
C LEU A 115 24.02 29.20 -31.44
N GLY A 116 24.73 28.80 -30.38
CA GLY A 116 25.04 29.65 -29.23
C GLY A 116 24.06 29.52 -28.05
N MET A 117 23.13 28.56 -28.07
CA MET A 117 22.26 28.32 -26.91
C MET A 117 23.05 27.75 -25.74
N LYS A 118 22.94 28.40 -24.56
CA LYS A 118 23.58 27.91 -23.34
C LYS A 118 23.02 26.55 -22.94
N LYS A 119 23.90 25.61 -22.58
CA LYS A 119 23.52 24.29 -22.04
C LYS A 119 22.56 24.34 -20.86
N THR A 120 22.62 25.37 -20.03
CA THR A 120 21.67 25.58 -18.91
C THR A 120 20.25 25.80 -19.38
N ARG A 121 20.05 26.44 -20.53
CA ARG A 121 18.72 26.64 -21.13
C ARG A 121 18.19 25.33 -21.72
N LEU A 122 19.05 24.56 -22.40
CA LEU A 122 18.72 23.22 -22.89
C LEU A 122 18.28 22.29 -21.75
N MET A 123 19.07 22.27 -20.67
CA MET A 123 18.78 21.54 -19.44
C MET A 123 17.42 21.95 -18.82
N ALA A 124 17.16 23.26 -18.70
CA ALA A 124 15.89 23.74 -18.15
C ALA A 124 14.67 23.34 -18.99
N VAL A 125 14.76 23.45 -20.32
CA VAL A 125 13.68 23.06 -21.22
C VAL A 125 13.37 21.55 -21.09
N SER A 126 14.41 20.71 -21.14
CA SER A 126 14.26 19.26 -21.01
C SER A 126 13.72 18.85 -19.62
N ALA A 127 14.12 19.54 -18.56
CA ALA A 127 13.58 19.31 -17.22
C ALA A 127 12.09 19.65 -17.13
N VAL A 128 11.68 20.81 -17.65
CA VAL A 128 10.27 21.22 -17.65
C VAL A 128 9.42 20.22 -18.44
N GLU A 129 9.87 19.82 -19.62
CA GLU A 129 9.17 18.82 -20.42
C GLU A 129 8.99 17.50 -19.68
N SER A 130 10.06 17.00 -19.05
CA SER A 130 10.01 15.73 -18.33
C SER A 130 9.10 15.79 -17.10
N VAL A 131 9.12 16.91 -16.37
CA VAL A 131 8.21 17.14 -15.24
C VAL A 131 6.76 17.21 -15.71
N MET A 132 6.48 17.90 -16.83
CA MET A 132 5.13 17.97 -17.38
C MET A 132 4.62 16.60 -17.82
N VAL A 133 5.45 15.81 -18.51
CA VAL A 133 5.10 14.44 -18.92
C VAL A 133 4.85 13.55 -17.70
N SER A 134 5.71 13.63 -16.68
CA SER A 134 5.55 12.87 -15.43
C SER A 134 4.27 13.26 -14.69
N PHE A 135 3.95 14.54 -14.67
CA PHE A 135 2.74 15.05 -14.00
C PHE A 135 1.47 14.59 -14.72
N ILE A 136 1.44 14.69 -16.05
CA ILE A 136 0.31 14.19 -16.86
C ILE A 136 0.17 12.67 -16.69
N GLY A 137 1.28 11.92 -16.68
CA GLY A 137 1.27 10.49 -16.43
C GLY A 137 0.72 10.12 -15.05
N ALA A 138 1.12 10.84 -14.00
CA ALA A 138 0.59 10.63 -12.65
C ALA A 138 -0.92 10.92 -12.56
N LEU A 139 -1.38 12.02 -13.19
CA LEU A 139 -2.80 12.35 -13.27
C LEU A 139 -3.60 11.29 -14.02
N ALA A 140 -3.10 10.81 -15.17
CA ALA A 140 -3.73 9.75 -15.94
C ALA A 140 -3.78 8.43 -15.15
N GLY A 141 -2.70 8.09 -14.45
CA GLY A 141 -2.63 6.91 -13.59
C GLY A 141 -3.66 6.97 -12.45
N LEU A 142 -3.82 8.13 -11.79
CA LEU A 142 -4.85 8.33 -10.78
C LEU A 142 -6.26 8.25 -11.37
N ALA A 143 -6.48 8.90 -12.51
CA ALA A 143 -7.78 8.92 -13.19
C ALA A 143 -8.25 7.52 -13.62
N LEU A 144 -7.32 6.61 -13.94
CA LEU A 144 -7.64 5.22 -14.28
C LEU A 144 -7.66 4.29 -13.04
N GLY A 145 -6.75 4.52 -12.09
CA GLY A 145 -6.58 3.67 -10.92
C GLY A 145 -7.70 3.82 -9.88
N ILE A 146 -8.17 5.04 -9.62
CA ILE A 146 -9.21 5.30 -8.62
C ILE A 146 -10.54 4.63 -9.01
N PRO A 147 -11.09 4.79 -10.23
CA PRO A 147 -12.33 4.12 -10.61
C PRO A 147 -12.22 2.60 -10.57
N LEU A 148 -11.07 2.05 -10.96
CA LEU A 148 -10.83 0.61 -10.90
C LEU A 148 -10.82 0.12 -9.45
N ALA A 149 -10.17 0.85 -8.54
CA ALA A 149 -10.17 0.51 -7.12
C ALA A 149 -11.58 0.56 -6.53
N LEU A 150 -12.34 1.63 -6.82
CA LEU A 150 -13.73 1.76 -6.37
C LEU A 150 -14.60 0.61 -6.87
N TYR A 151 -14.43 0.19 -8.13
CA TYR A 151 -15.11 -0.96 -8.69
C TYR A 151 -14.85 -2.24 -7.89
N TYR A 152 -13.59 -2.49 -7.48
CA TYR A 152 -13.23 -3.66 -6.68
C TYR A 152 -13.60 -3.55 -5.19
N VAL A 153 -13.93 -2.35 -4.69
CA VAL A 153 -14.56 -2.19 -3.37
C VAL A 153 -16.00 -2.67 -3.41
N GLU A 154 -16.75 -2.30 -4.45
CA GLU A 154 -18.14 -2.73 -4.63
C GLU A 154 -18.26 -4.19 -5.08
N HIS A 155 -17.30 -4.67 -5.87
CA HIS A 155 -17.20 -6.05 -6.36
C HIS A 155 -15.92 -6.72 -5.86
N PRO A 156 -15.88 -7.14 -4.59
CA PRO A 156 -14.71 -7.78 -4.02
C PRO A 156 -14.41 -9.10 -4.74
N ILE A 157 -13.12 -9.36 -4.92
CA ILE A 157 -12.65 -10.60 -5.54
C ILE A 157 -12.94 -11.73 -4.55
N ARG A 158 -13.83 -12.65 -4.96
CA ARG A 158 -14.11 -13.87 -4.21
C ARG A 158 -12.97 -14.84 -4.45
N LEU A 159 -12.25 -15.18 -3.39
CA LEU A 159 -11.26 -16.25 -3.44
C LEU A 159 -12.01 -17.55 -3.79
N SER A 160 -11.42 -18.39 -4.64
CA SER A 160 -12.03 -19.64 -5.12
C SER A 160 -11.07 -20.80 -4.89
N GLY A 161 -11.61 -22.03 -4.76
CA GLY A 161 -10.83 -23.25 -4.57
C GLY A 161 -10.37 -23.47 -3.12
N ASP A 162 -9.24 -24.17 -2.95
CA ASP A 162 -8.73 -24.59 -1.64
C ASP A 162 -8.48 -23.42 -0.67
N LEU A 163 -8.14 -22.25 -1.20
CA LEU A 163 -7.97 -21.04 -0.42
C LEU A 163 -9.30 -20.56 0.19
N ALA A 164 -10.41 -20.65 -0.54
CA ALA A 164 -11.72 -20.25 -0.02
C ALA A 164 -12.16 -21.18 1.12
N ALA A 165 -11.95 -22.49 0.95
CA ALA A 165 -12.25 -23.49 1.97
C ALA A 165 -11.43 -23.28 3.26
N ALA A 166 -10.15 -22.86 3.13
CA ALA A 166 -9.31 -22.53 4.28
C ALA A 166 -9.82 -21.29 5.05
N TYR A 167 -10.36 -20.29 4.36
CA TYR A 167 -10.91 -19.09 5.01
C TYR A 167 -12.27 -19.37 5.67
N GLU A 168 -13.11 -20.17 5.03
CA GLU A 168 -14.40 -20.60 5.59
C GLU A 168 -14.24 -21.43 6.87
N THR A 169 -13.21 -22.28 6.96
CA THR A 169 -12.94 -23.03 8.20
C THR A 169 -12.49 -22.14 9.36
N LEU A 170 -11.87 -20.99 9.06
CA LEU A 170 -11.52 -19.96 10.04
C LEU A 170 -12.69 -19.01 10.36
N GLY A 171 -13.85 -19.18 9.71
CA GLY A 171 -15.02 -18.30 9.89
C GLY A 171 -14.84 -16.92 9.28
N ILE A 172 -13.87 -16.75 8.39
CA ILE A 172 -13.58 -15.50 7.69
C ILE A 172 -14.23 -15.60 6.31
N GLU A 173 -15.02 -14.60 5.92
CA GLU A 173 -15.55 -14.57 4.56
C GLU A 173 -14.38 -14.47 3.55
N PRO A 174 -14.32 -15.34 2.53
CA PRO A 174 -13.21 -15.42 1.58
C PRO A 174 -13.28 -14.30 0.52
N VAL A 175 -13.43 -13.06 0.99
CA VAL A 175 -13.51 -11.85 0.17
C VAL A 175 -12.28 -11.00 0.41
N MET A 176 -11.52 -10.75 -0.66
CA MET A 176 -10.45 -9.77 -0.62
C MET A 176 -11.06 -8.39 -0.89
N SER A 177 -11.27 -7.63 0.19
CA SER A 177 -11.81 -6.28 0.09
C SER A 177 -10.69 -5.28 -0.18
N PHE A 178 -10.83 -4.48 -1.24
CA PHE A 178 -9.91 -3.39 -1.50
C PHE A 178 -10.20 -2.22 -0.56
N SER A 179 -9.16 -1.61 -0.01
CA SER A 179 -9.30 -0.38 0.77
C SER A 179 -9.21 0.83 -0.15
N ALA A 180 -10.33 1.50 -0.41
CA ALA A 180 -10.36 2.73 -1.22
C ALA A 180 -10.05 3.99 -0.39
N ARG A 181 -9.05 3.94 0.50
CA ARG A 181 -8.67 5.12 1.27
C ARG A 181 -7.87 6.10 0.40
N PRO A 182 -8.29 7.38 0.28
CA PRO A 182 -7.68 8.34 -0.65
C PRO A 182 -6.22 8.71 -0.32
N ASP A 183 -5.82 8.58 0.94
CA ASP A 183 -4.45 8.78 1.40
C ASP A 183 -3.46 7.79 0.76
N MET A 184 -3.87 6.53 0.58
CA MET A 184 -3.03 5.49 -0.05
C MET A 184 -2.77 5.80 -1.52
N PHE A 185 -3.78 6.20 -2.29
CA PHE A 185 -3.62 6.53 -3.72
C PHE A 185 -2.74 7.76 -3.93
N GLY A 186 -2.92 8.79 -3.10
CA GLY A 186 -2.09 10.00 -3.16
C GLY A 186 -0.61 9.70 -2.89
N ALA A 187 -0.32 8.88 -1.88
CA ALA A 187 1.05 8.47 -1.56
C ALA A 187 1.70 7.67 -2.71
N GLN A 188 0.97 6.73 -3.30
CA GLN A 188 1.47 5.90 -4.42
C GLN A 188 1.76 6.75 -5.66
N ALA A 189 0.86 7.67 -6.02
CA ALA A 189 1.07 8.59 -7.14
C ALA A 189 2.27 9.52 -6.90
N LEU A 190 2.46 10.00 -5.66
CA LEU A 190 3.63 10.81 -5.31
C LEU A 190 4.92 10.02 -5.46
N VAL A 191 4.98 8.77 -5.00
CA VAL A 191 6.17 7.93 -5.13
C VAL A 191 6.53 7.70 -6.59
N VAL A 192 5.55 7.33 -7.43
CA VAL A 192 5.77 7.13 -8.87
C VAL A 192 6.21 8.42 -9.56
N PHE A 193 5.60 9.56 -9.22
CA PHE A 193 6.00 10.87 -9.74
C PHE A 193 7.45 11.20 -9.36
N VAL A 194 7.84 10.95 -8.10
CA VAL A 194 9.22 11.16 -7.63
C VAL A 194 10.19 10.26 -8.40
N ILE A 195 9.88 8.96 -8.58
CA ILE A 195 10.69 8.04 -9.40
C ILE A 195 10.86 8.59 -10.82
N ALA A 196 9.78 9.00 -11.47
CA ALA A 196 9.81 9.54 -12.83
C ALA A 196 10.66 10.81 -12.94
N VAL A 197 10.52 11.73 -11.98
CA VAL A 197 11.35 12.95 -11.90
C VAL A 197 12.83 12.62 -11.65
N PHE A 198 13.13 11.64 -10.80
CA PHE A 198 14.51 11.17 -10.60
C PHE A 198 15.11 10.58 -11.89
N CYS A 199 14.36 9.75 -12.63
CA CYS A 199 14.78 9.24 -13.93
C CYS A 199 14.99 10.39 -14.94
N ALA A 200 14.15 11.42 -14.89
CA ALA A 200 14.27 12.63 -15.70
C ALA A 200 15.48 13.53 -15.36
N LEU A 201 16.27 13.20 -14.33
CA LEU A 201 17.58 13.82 -14.11
C LEU A 201 18.66 13.30 -15.07
N TYR A 202 18.42 12.18 -15.74
CA TYR A 202 19.37 11.61 -16.69
C TYR A 202 19.71 12.53 -17.88
N PRO A 203 18.74 13.11 -18.63
CA PRO A 203 19.01 14.03 -19.73
C PRO A 203 19.82 15.25 -19.29
N LEU A 204 19.56 15.78 -18.10
CA LEU A 204 20.27 16.91 -17.52
C LEU A 204 21.78 16.61 -17.39
N PHE A 205 22.11 15.42 -16.88
CA PHE A 205 23.49 14.99 -16.74
C PHE A 205 24.16 14.72 -18.09
N PHE A 206 23.40 14.15 -19.03
CA PHE A 206 23.84 13.87 -20.39
C PHE A 206 24.20 15.18 -21.13
N ILE A 207 23.29 16.15 -21.19
CA ILE A 207 23.46 17.45 -21.85
C ILE A 207 24.65 18.23 -21.26
N ARG A 208 24.84 18.16 -19.93
CA ARG A 208 25.98 18.81 -19.28
C ARG A 208 27.31 18.29 -19.81
N ARG A 209 27.43 16.97 -20.02
CA ARG A 209 28.66 16.30 -20.48
C ARG A 209 28.88 16.38 -22.00
N MET A 210 27.88 16.70 -22.80
CA MET A 210 28.02 16.81 -24.27
C MET A 210 29.09 17.84 -24.68
N ARG A 211 29.99 17.47 -25.60
CA ARG A 211 30.95 18.40 -26.23
C ARG A 211 30.46 18.74 -27.64
N ALA A 212 30.36 20.04 -27.94
CA ALA A 212 29.83 20.54 -29.21
C ALA A 212 30.54 19.97 -30.45
N SER A 213 31.83 19.64 -30.32
CA SER A 213 32.68 19.10 -31.39
C SER A 213 32.35 17.67 -31.81
N THR A 214 31.66 16.90 -30.95
CA THR A 214 31.40 15.46 -31.20
C THR A 214 30.00 15.23 -31.77
N ALA A 215 29.02 16.07 -31.41
CA ALA A 215 27.62 15.92 -31.79
C ALA A 215 27.30 16.18 -33.27
N ILE A 216 28.20 16.84 -34.02
CA ILE A 216 28.03 17.12 -35.46
C ILE A 216 28.64 15.99 -36.33
N ARG A 217 29.43 15.11 -35.72
CA ARG A 217 30.21 14.09 -36.44
C ARG A 217 29.53 12.71 -36.51
N HIS A 218 28.33 12.58 -35.93
CA HIS A 218 27.46 11.42 -35.98
C HIS A 218 26.11 11.79 -36.60
#